data_AF-A0A1V0AMJ5-F1
#
_entry.id   AF-A0A1V0AMJ5-F1
#
_cell.length_a   1.000
_cell.length_b   1.000
_cell.length_c   1.000
_cell.angle_alpha   90.00
_cell.angle_beta   90.00
_cell.angle_gamma   90.00
#
_symmetry.space_group_name_H-M   'P 1'
#
loop_
_entity.id
_entity.type
_entity.pdbx_description
1 polymer ?
#
loop_
_entity_poly.entity_id
_entity_poly.type
_entity_poly.pdbx_seq_one_letter_code
_entity_poly.pdbx_strand_id
1 'polypeptide(L)'
;MAPATWRQAAHGVIVELQHTVSEEDRQSWARRSAALWLLLRRPVLVLVLAPDAGICDWAAQPVVTSLPGYVLHPLVIGPDQVPPISDPAQAAECLELAVLSVLSHGDDEAVVGTFLDALAKAEESHGARYYEYAYRLASTDVRRVLEETMASTTWPVYSPFAREHYTRGRFAGLSEGKARAVLAVLRARGVTITDDALTAITSCADQEQLDEWAHRAATALTIDELFV
;
A
#
# COMPACT_ATOMS: atom_id res chain seq x y z
N MET A 1 7.55 33.73 20.75
CA MET A 1 6.58 32.63 20.95
C MET A 1 7.33 31.49 21.61
N ALA A 2 6.98 31.15 22.86
CA ALA A 2 7.56 29.98 23.53
C ALA A 2 7.05 28.69 22.87
N PRO A 3 7.86 27.62 22.77
CA PRO A 3 7.43 26.35 22.21
C PRO A 3 6.33 25.75 23.08
N ALA A 4 5.25 25.27 22.46
CA ALA A 4 4.15 24.60 23.13
C ALA A 4 4.72 23.42 23.93
N THR A 5 4.68 23.51 25.27
CA THR A 5 5.12 22.41 26.12
C THR A 5 3.93 21.48 26.29
N TRP A 6 3.91 20.36 25.57
CA TRP A 6 2.89 19.29 25.67
C TRP A 6 2.95 18.64 27.07
N ARG A 7 2.45 19.31 28.09
CA ARG A 7 2.70 18.95 29.51
C ARG A 7 1.63 18.07 30.16
N GLN A 8 0.53 17.74 29.47
CA GLN A 8 -0.38 16.64 29.84
C GLN A 8 -1.40 16.41 28.71
N ALA A 9 -1.74 15.14 28.42
CA ALA A 9 -2.81 14.83 27.48
C ALA A 9 -4.15 15.38 28.00
N ALA A 10 -4.90 16.10 27.15
CA ALA A 10 -6.22 16.62 27.50
C ALA A 10 -7.31 15.54 27.39
N HIS A 11 -7.18 14.65 26.41
CA HIS A 11 -8.03 13.49 26.15
C HIS A 11 -7.24 12.43 25.36
N GLY A 12 -7.74 11.20 25.33
CA GLY A 12 -7.27 10.13 24.43
C GLY A 12 -8.22 9.94 23.25
N VAL A 13 -7.68 9.57 22.09
CA VAL A 13 -8.48 9.21 20.92
C VAL A 13 -8.02 7.83 20.44
N ILE A 14 -8.96 6.91 20.30
CA ILE A 14 -8.77 5.63 19.62
C ILE A 14 -9.37 5.79 18.23
N VAL A 15 -8.57 5.56 17.20
CA VAL A 15 -9.02 5.64 15.81
C VAL A 15 -9.14 4.23 15.25
N GLU A 16 -10.31 3.90 14.72
CA GLU A 16 -10.64 2.62 14.12
C GLU A 16 -11.10 2.85 12.68
N LEU A 17 -10.77 1.91 11.79
CA LEU A 17 -11.31 1.87 10.44
C LEU A 17 -12.11 0.59 10.28
N GLN A 18 -13.38 0.72 9.91
CA GLN A 18 -14.30 -0.42 9.80
C GLN A 18 -14.83 -0.58 8.39
N HIS A 19 -14.66 -1.78 7.84
CA HIS A 19 -15.19 -2.17 6.52
C HIS A 19 -16.33 -3.20 6.60
N THR A 20 -16.48 -3.88 7.73
CA THR A 20 -17.45 -4.97 7.90
C THR A 20 -18.12 -4.90 9.27
N VAL A 21 -19.33 -5.44 9.38
CA VAL A 21 -20.01 -5.60 10.67
C VAL A 21 -19.25 -6.60 11.54
N SER A 22 -18.91 -6.20 12.77
CA SER A 22 -18.26 -7.05 13.77
C SER A 22 -18.62 -6.62 15.19
N GLU A 23 -19.44 -7.40 15.88
CA GLU A 23 -19.78 -7.12 17.27
C GLU A 23 -18.58 -7.36 18.21
N GLU A 24 -17.67 -8.27 17.83
CA GLU A 24 -16.42 -8.48 18.57
C GLU A 24 -15.55 -7.21 18.58
N ASP A 25 -15.42 -6.54 17.43
CA ASP A 25 -14.65 -5.30 17.31
C ASP A 25 -15.24 -4.20 18.19
N ARG A 26 -16.56 -4.05 18.21
CA ARG A 26 -17.25 -3.07 19.09
C ARG A 26 -16.96 -3.30 20.56
N GLN A 27 -17.09 -4.55 21.00
CA GLN A 27 -16.78 -4.91 22.38
C GLN A 27 -15.28 -4.66 22.67
N SER A 28 -14.39 -4.87 21.68
CA SER A 28 -12.98 -4.49 21.78
C SER A 28 -12.79 -2.97 21.92
N TRP A 29 -13.50 -2.15 21.16
CA TRP A 29 -13.46 -0.68 21.29
C TRP A 29 -13.84 -0.22 22.69
N ALA A 30 -14.93 -0.77 23.24
CA ALA A 30 -15.39 -0.43 24.58
C ALA A 30 -14.37 -0.82 25.66
N ARG A 31 -13.76 -2.01 25.55
CA ARG A 31 -12.70 -2.47 26.47
C ARG A 31 -11.45 -1.60 26.38
N ARG A 32 -10.98 -1.30 25.16
CA ARG A 32 -9.79 -0.46 24.93
C ARG A 32 -10.02 0.98 25.38
N SER A 33 -11.21 1.53 25.18
CA SER A 33 -11.59 2.85 25.68
C SER A 33 -11.53 2.92 27.21
N ALA A 34 -12.10 1.94 27.90
CA ALA A 34 -12.04 1.86 29.36
C ALA A 34 -10.59 1.71 29.87
N ALA A 35 -9.78 0.86 29.24
CA ALA A 35 -8.38 0.68 29.59
C ALA A 35 -7.57 1.97 29.41
N LEU A 36 -7.74 2.66 28.29
CA LEU A 36 -7.05 3.92 28.01
C LEU A 36 -7.51 5.03 28.97
N TRP A 37 -8.80 5.06 29.32
CA TRP A 37 -9.35 5.99 30.30
C TRP A 37 -8.71 5.82 31.67
N LEU A 38 -8.55 4.58 32.15
CA LEU A 38 -7.87 4.29 33.42
C LEU A 38 -6.38 4.68 33.40
N LEU A 39 -5.71 4.47 32.27
CA LEU A 39 -4.30 4.77 32.09
C LEU A 39 -4.05 6.28 32.07
N LEU A 40 -4.80 7.01 31.24
CA LEU A 40 -4.61 8.45 31.07
C LEU A 40 -5.26 9.27 32.19
N ARG A 41 -6.31 8.74 32.84
CA ARG A 41 -7.19 9.48 33.76
C ARG A 41 -7.75 10.76 33.13
N ARG A 42 -8.08 10.67 31.83
CA ARG A 42 -8.59 11.74 30.98
C ARG A 42 -9.72 11.20 30.10
N PRO A 43 -10.65 12.04 29.60
CA PRO A 43 -11.69 11.61 28.66
C PRO A 43 -11.09 10.86 27.48
N VAL A 44 -11.76 9.81 27.02
CA VAL A 44 -11.36 9.03 25.84
C VAL A 44 -12.51 9.01 24.83
N LEU A 45 -12.17 9.27 23.57
CA LEU A 45 -13.07 9.18 22.44
C LEU A 45 -12.68 7.98 21.58
N VAL A 46 -13.67 7.28 21.05
CA VAL A 46 -13.48 6.31 19.97
C VAL A 46 -14.00 6.96 18.70
N LEU A 47 -13.10 7.17 17.74
CA LEU A 47 -13.41 7.67 16.41
C LEU A 47 -13.37 6.50 15.44
N VAL A 48 -14.49 6.20 14.80
CA VAL A 48 -14.60 5.15 13.79
C VAL A 48 -14.72 5.80 12.42
N LEU A 49 -13.82 5.46 11.52
CA LEU A 49 -13.91 5.74 10.09
C LEU A 49 -14.70 4.58 9.47
N ALA A 50 -15.84 4.87 8.87
CA ALA A 50 -16.74 3.88 8.29
C ALA A 50 -17.11 4.31 6.86
N PRO A 51 -16.28 3.98 5.86
CA PRO A 51 -16.42 4.54 4.51
C PRO A 51 -17.70 4.09 3.79
N ASP A 52 -18.30 2.97 4.20
CA ASP A 52 -19.61 2.51 3.73
C ASP A 52 -20.75 3.08 4.61
N ALA A 53 -21.83 3.56 3.98
CA ALA A 53 -22.95 4.18 4.69
C ALA A 53 -23.67 3.20 5.65
N GLY A 54 -23.84 1.93 5.25
CA GLY A 54 -24.43 0.90 6.10
C GLY A 54 -23.55 0.56 7.29
N ILE A 55 -22.23 0.48 7.09
CA ILE A 55 -21.27 0.30 8.18
C ILE A 55 -21.22 1.53 9.10
N CYS A 56 -21.38 2.74 8.57
CA CYS A 56 -21.46 3.97 9.36
C CYS A 56 -22.68 3.98 10.28
N ASP A 57 -23.87 3.73 9.72
CA ASP A 57 -25.13 3.68 10.49
C ASP A 57 -25.11 2.60 11.55
N TRP A 58 -24.54 1.44 11.20
CA TRP A 58 -24.25 0.41 12.17
C TRP A 58 -23.32 1.00 13.22
N ALA A 59 -22.06 1.34 12.90
CA ALA A 59 -21.02 1.76 13.84
C ALA A 59 -21.43 2.88 14.80
N ALA A 60 -22.33 3.77 14.37
CA ALA A 60 -22.84 4.88 15.18
C ALA A 60 -23.76 4.43 16.34
N GLN A 61 -24.26 3.19 16.31
CA GLN A 61 -25.10 2.66 17.39
C GLN A 61 -24.32 2.56 18.71
N PRO A 62 -24.95 2.84 19.86
CA PRO A 62 -24.33 2.66 21.17
C PRO A 62 -23.86 1.22 21.39
N VAL A 63 -22.64 1.05 21.88
CA VAL A 63 -22.09 -0.26 22.23
C VAL A 63 -22.44 -0.58 23.68
N VAL A 64 -23.45 -1.41 23.87
CA VAL A 64 -23.87 -1.92 25.18
C VAL A 64 -22.87 -3.00 25.62
N THR A 65 -22.25 -2.81 26.78
CA THR A 65 -21.28 -3.77 27.32
C THR A 65 -21.91 -4.65 28.41
N SER A 66 -21.20 -5.70 28.80
CA SER A 66 -21.57 -6.51 29.96
C SER A 66 -21.30 -5.83 31.31
N LEU A 67 -20.65 -4.67 31.33
CA LEU A 67 -20.37 -3.91 32.54
C LEU A 67 -21.59 -3.04 32.92
N PRO A 68 -22.08 -3.11 34.16
CA PRO A 68 -23.23 -2.33 34.60
C PRO A 68 -23.01 -0.81 34.42
N GLY A 69 -23.89 -0.18 33.65
CA GLY A 69 -23.88 1.27 33.42
C GLY A 69 -22.81 1.79 32.45
N TYR A 70 -22.01 0.91 31.84
CA TYR A 70 -21.01 1.32 30.85
C TYR A 70 -21.48 1.02 29.43
N VAL A 71 -21.80 2.11 28.72
CA VAL A 71 -22.15 2.10 27.30
C VAL A 71 -21.18 3.03 26.59
N LEU A 72 -20.54 2.54 25.53
CA LEU A 72 -19.67 3.37 24.69
C LEU A 72 -20.51 3.99 23.57
N HIS A 73 -20.35 5.31 23.38
CA HIS A 73 -20.90 6.04 22.25
C HIS A 73 -19.75 6.47 21.34
N PRO A 74 -19.50 5.76 20.23
CA PRO A 74 -18.44 6.12 19.29
C PRO A 74 -18.83 7.37 18.49
N LEU A 75 -17.83 8.16 18.11
CA LEU A 75 -17.95 9.17 17.06
C LEU A 75 -17.66 8.48 15.74
N VAL A 76 -18.52 8.64 14.74
CA VAL A 76 -18.37 7.97 13.45
C VAL A 76 -18.30 9.00 12.34
N ILE A 77 -17.33 8.82 11.44
CA ILE A 77 -17.18 9.57 10.21
C ILE A 77 -17.43 8.59 9.07
N GLY A 78 -18.50 8.85 8.32
CA GLY A 78 -18.85 8.11 7.13
C GLY A 78 -18.79 8.96 5.86
N PRO A 79 -19.30 8.42 4.74
CA PRO A 79 -19.19 9.06 3.42
C PRO A 79 -19.87 10.43 3.36
N ASP A 80 -20.92 10.69 4.14
CA ASP A 80 -21.60 11.99 4.16
C ASP A 80 -20.77 13.10 4.83
N GLN A 81 -19.86 12.75 5.75
CA GLN A 81 -19.00 13.72 6.42
C GLN A 81 -17.68 13.95 5.67
N VAL A 82 -17.35 13.09 4.70
CA VAL A 82 -16.15 13.20 3.89
C VAL A 82 -16.55 13.62 2.48
N PRO A 83 -16.18 14.82 1.99
CA PRO A 83 -16.59 15.24 0.66
C PRO A 83 -15.87 14.41 -0.43
N PRO A 84 -16.56 14.02 -1.53
CA PRO A 84 -15.88 13.52 -2.71
C PRO A 84 -15.07 14.64 -3.36
N ILE A 85 -13.75 14.47 -3.45
CA ILE A 85 -12.86 15.45 -4.06
C ILE A 85 -12.71 15.15 -5.55
N SER A 86 -13.13 16.11 -6.38
CA SER A 86 -13.08 16.03 -7.85
C SER A 86 -12.17 17.08 -8.50
N ASP A 87 -11.52 17.93 -7.69
CA ASP A 87 -10.51 18.88 -8.15
C ASP A 87 -9.09 18.46 -7.70
N PRO A 88 -8.16 18.19 -8.63
CA PRO A 88 -6.78 17.83 -8.28
C PRO A 88 -6.03 18.90 -7.51
N ALA A 89 -6.37 20.18 -7.68
CA ALA A 89 -5.75 21.26 -6.91
C ALA A 89 -6.19 21.18 -5.43
N GLN A 90 -7.49 21.03 -5.18
CA GLN A 90 -8.04 20.82 -3.85
C GLN A 90 -7.46 19.57 -3.17
N ALA A 91 -7.33 18.47 -3.90
CA ALA A 91 -6.73 17.24 -3.37
C ALA A 91 -5.25 17.44 -2.99
N ALA A 92 -4.49 18.23 -3.75
CA ALA A 92 -3.08 18.50 -3.46
C ALA A 92 -2.89 19.43 -2.24
N GLU A 93 -3.87 20.27 -1.91
CA GLU A 93 -3.84 21.13 -0.72
C GLU A 93 -3.98 20.34 0.59
N CYS A 94 -4.70 19.21 0.58
CA CYS A 94 -4.85 18.33 1.74
C CYS A 94 -4.94 16.85 1.33
N LEU A 95 -3.78 16.20 1.25
CA LEU A 95 -3.69 14.79 0.88
C LEU A 95 -4.33 13.86 1.91
N GLU A 96 -4.36 14.23 3.19
CA GLU A 96 -5.06 13.47 4.24
C GLU A 96 -6.55 13.36 3.95
N LEU A 97 -7.17 14.48 3.57
CA LEU A 97 -8.59 14.51 3.21
C LEU A 97 -8.83 13.78 1.89
N ALA A 98 -7.91 13.90 0.93
CA ALA A 98 -7.99 13.18 -0.33
C ALA A 98 -7.92 11.65 -0.13
N VAL A 99 -7.09 11.17 0.80
CA VAL A 99 -7.10 9.75 1.20
C VAL A 99 -8.46 9.36 1.76
N LEU A 100 -9.02 10.11 2.71
CA LEU A 100 -10.35 9.80 3.28
C LEU A 100 -11.44 9.81 2.20
N SER A 101 -11.36 10.75 1.24
CA SER A 101 -12.27 10.83 0.09
C SER A 101 -12.20 9.55 -0.75
N VAL A 102 -10.99 9.07 -1.07
CA VAL A 102 -10.81 7.81 -1.81
C VAL A 102 -11.33 6.61 -1.02
N LEU A 103 -11.14 6.57 0.30
CA LEU A 103 -11.66 5.48 1.11
C LEU A 103 -13.19 5.41 1.05
N SER A 104 -13.86 6.57 0.98
CA SER A 104 -15.32 6.68 1.09
C SER A 104 -16.06 6.71 -0.25
N HIS A 105 -15.40 7.20 -1.31
CA HIS A 105 -15.99 7.44 -2.64
C HIS A 105 -15.13 6.84 -3.76
N GLY A 106 -14.32 5.83 -3.44
CA GLY A 106 -13.37 5.22 -4.38
C GLY A 106 -13.99 4.30 -5.41
N ASP A 107 -15.31 4.12 -5.37
CA ASP A 107 -16.11 3.54 -6.45
C ASP A 107 -16.30 4.51 -7.63
N ASP A 108 -16.16 5.82 -7.38
CA ASP A 108 -16.10 6.84 -8.42
C ASP A 108 -14.67 6.98 -8.97
N GLU A 109 -14.49 6.55 -10.21
CA GLU A 109 -13.22 6.68 -10.94
C GLU A 109 -12.71 8.13 -11.02
N ALA A 110 -13.61 9.13 -11.02
CA ALA A 110 -13.21 10.53 -11.06
C ALA A 110 -12.52 10.97 -9.75
N VAL A 111 -12.99 10.47 -8.61
CA VAL A 111 -12.37 10.73 -7.29
C VAL A 111 -10.99 10.07 -7.23
N VAL A 112 -10.89 8.83 -7.68
CA VAL A 112 -9.62 8.10 -7.72
C VAL A 112 -8.63 8.76 -8.67
N GLY A 113 -9.06 9.12 -9.88
CA GLY A 113 -8.23 9.84 -10.86
C GLY A 113 -7.75 11.19 -10.34
N THR A 114 -8.64 11.95 -9.69
CA THR A 114 -8.31 13.23 -9.05
C THR A 114 -7.25 13.08 -7.97
N PHE A 115 -7.40 12.06 -7.12
CA PHE A 115 -6.43 11.76 -6.09
C PHE A 115 -5.07 11.41 -6.69
N LEU A 116 -5.05 10.51 -7.68
CA LEU A 116 -3.81 10.17 -8.37
C LEU A 116 -3.17 11.43 -8.96
N ASP A 117 -3.88 12.23 -9.76
CA ASP A 117 -3.36 13.49 -10.32
C ASP A 117 -2.77 14.45 -9.27
N ALA A 118 -3.36 14.52 -8.08
CA ALA A 118 -2.83 15.31 -6.97
C ALA A 118 -1.50 14.76 -6.43
N LEU A 119 -1.35 13.44 -6.35
CA LEU A 119 -0.09 12.81 -5.92
C LEU A 119 1.08 13.08 -6.86
N ALA A 120 0.82 13.33 -8.15
CA ALA A 120 1.87 13.62 -9.17
C ALA A 120 2.43 15.01 -8.98
N LYS A 121 1.62 15.91 -8.42
CA LYS A 121 1.97 17.31 -8.16
C LYS A 121 2.56 17.50 -6.76
N ALA A 122 2.34 16.54 -5.86
CA ALA A 122 2.98 16.51 -4.55
C ALA A 122 4.48 16.21 -4.66
N GLU A 123 5.26 16.61 -3.66
CA GLU A 123 6.65 16.18 -3.57
C GLU A 123 6.76 14.66 -3.63
N GLU A 124 7.72 14.16 -4.40
CA GLU A 124 7.88 12.73 -4.77
C GLU A 124 7.81 11.77 -3.57
N SER A 125 8.42 12.15 -2.44
CA SER A 125 8.41 11.33 -1.21
C SER A 125 7.07 11.32 -0.45
N HIS A 126 6.25 12.36 -0.61
CA HIS A 126 4.95 12.47 0.02
C HIS A 126 3.90 11.72 -0.78
N GLY A 127 3.80 11.95 -2.10
CA GLY A 127 2.76 11.36 -2.94
C GLY A 127 2.71 9.83 -2.84
N ALA A 128 3.87 9.20 -2.83
CA ALA A 128 3.99 7.77 -2.62
C ALA A 128 3.43 7.23 -1.30
N ARG A 129 3.69 7.94 -0.19
CA ARG A 129 3.23 7.52 1.14
C ARG A 129 1.71 7.60 1.21
N TYR A 130 1.12 8.66 0.66
CA TYR A 130 -0.33 8.81 0.63
C TYR A 130 -1.00 7.79 -0.30
N TYR A 131 -0.39 7.42 -1.43
CA TYR A 131 -0.87 6.28 -2.22
C TYR A 131 -0.88 5.00 -1.38
N GLU A 132 0.22 4.69 -0.71
CA GLU A 132 0.31 3.49 0.11
C GLU A 132 -0.69 3.49 1.27
N TYR A 133 -0.94 4.64 1.91
CA TYR A 133 -1.98 4.77 2.92
C TYR A 133 -3.37 4.53 2.35
N ALA A 134 -3.73 5.18 1.23
CA ALA A 134 -5.00 4.94 0.56
C ALA A 134 -5.18 3.47 0.21
N TYR A 135 -4.19 2.85 -0.42
CA TYR A 135 -4.24 1.45 -0.83
C TYR A 135 -4.38 0.50 0.37
N ARG A 136 -3.58 0.67 1.43
CA ARG A 136 -3.62 -0.22 2.60
C ARG A 136 -4.95 -0.10 3.37
N LEU A 137 -5.50 1.10 3.46
CA LEU A 137 -6.73 1.36 4.20
C LEU A 137 -7.99 1.07 3.38
N ALA A 138 -7.90 1.07 2.04
CA ALA A 138 -9.03 0.82 1.15
C ALA A 138 -9.66 -0.57 1.31
N SER A 139 -10.97 -0.63 1.03
CA SER A 139 -11.69 -1.88 0.82
C SER A 139 -11.15 -2.59 -0.42
N THR A 140 -11.46 -3.88 -0.58
CA THR A 140 -11.04 -4.67 -1.75
C THR A 140 -11.50 -4.04 -3.07
N ASP A 141 -12.72 -3.51 -3.11
CA ASP A 141 -13.27 -2.90 -4.32
C ASP A 141 -12.57 -1.59 -4.68
N VAL A 142 -12.31 -0.72 -3.69
CA VAL A 142 -11.57 0.53 -3.91
C VAL A 142 -10.12 0.26 -4.33
N ARG A 143 -9.47 -0.78 -3.79
CA ARG A 143 -8.13 -1.20 -4.24
C ARG A 143 -8.12 -1.57 -5.71
N ARG A 144 -9.14 -2.31 -6.17
CA ARG A 144 -9.27 -2.68 -7.58
C ARG A 144 -9.39 -1.44 -8.46
N VAL A 145 -10.20 -0.45 -8.08
CA VAL A 145 -10.33 0.81 -8.84
C VAL A 145 -9.01 1.60 -8.85
N LEU A 146 -8.31 1.68 -7.72
CA LEU A 146 -6.97 2.28 -7.64
C LEU A 146 -5.98 1.60 -8.61
N GLU A 147 -5.96 0.27 -8.64
CA GLU A 147 -5.09 -0.52 -9.52
C GLU A 147 -5.45 -0.36 -11.01
N GLU A 148 -6.72 -0.44 -11.36
CA GLU A 148 -7.22 -0.26 -12.73
C GLU A 148 -6.91 1.14 -13.27
N THR A 149 -7.14 2.17 -12.44
CA THR A 149 -6.85 3.57 -12.79
C THR A 149 -5.35 3.81 -12.91
N MET A 150 -4.54 3.15 -12.08
CA MET A 150 -3.09 3.18 -12.21
C MET A 150 -2.59 2.47 -13.47
N ALA A 151 -3.21 1.36 -13.87
CA ALA A 151 -2.80 0.60 -15.04
C ALA A 151 -3.09 1.33 -16.36
N SER A 152 -4.16 2.14 -16.39
CA SER A 152 -4.53 2.96 -17.55
C SER A 152 -3.73 4.26 -17.67
N THR A 153 -3.03 4.66 -16.61
CA THR A 153 -2.27 5.91 -16.52
C THR A 153 -0.76 5.64 -16.56
N THR A 154 0.02 6.51 -17.21
CA THR A 154 1.50 6.46 -17.11
C THR A 154 1.91 7.03 -15.76
N TRP A 155 1.73 6.28 -14.66
CA TRP A 155 2.19 6.72 -13.36
C TRP A 155 3.70 6.52 -13.23
N PRO A 156 4.48 7.57 -13.00
CA PRO A 156 5.91 7.42 -12.78
C PRO A 156 6.13 6.78 -11.41
N VAL A 157 7.08 5.85 -11.34
CA VAL A 157 7.39 5.09 -10.13
C VAL A 157 8.03 6.03 -9.10
N TYR A 158 7.21 6.77 -8.35
CA TYR A 158 7.65 7.91 -7.55
C TYR A 158 8.00 7.58 -6.09
N SER A 159 7.78 6.36 -5.58
CA SER A 159 8.25 6.03 -4.22
C SER A 159 9.62 5.38 -4.22
N PRO A 160 10.52 5.68 -3.25
CA PRO A 160 11.74 4.91 -3.08
C PRO A 160 11.50 3.40 -2.94
N PHE A 161 10.37 2.99 -2.32
CA PHE A 161 9.97 1.59 -2.16
C PHE A 161 9.46 0.98 -3.48
N ALA A 162 8.58 1.68 -4.20
CA ALA A 162 8.06 1.27 -5.49
C ALA A 162 9.19 1.27 -6.53
N ARG A 163 10.11 2.24 -6.46
CA ARG A 163 11.31 2.31 -7.29
C ARG A 163 12.26 1.19 -6.92
N GLU A 164 12.54 0.93 -5.65
CA GLU A 164 13.39 -0.20 -5.23
C GLU A 164 12.79 -1.53 -5.69
N HIS A 165 11.51 -1.77 -5.46
CA HIS A 165 10.85 -3.02 -5.81
C HIS A 165 10.64 -3.19 -7.32
N TYR A 166 10.28 -2.12 -8.04
CA TYR A 166 10.18 -2.13 -9.51
C TYR A 166 11.56 -2.29 -10.14
N THR A 167 12.57 -1.58 -9.63
CA THR A 167 13.95 -1.67 -10.09
C THR A 167 14.48 -3.07 -9.82
N ARG A 168 14.32 -3.60 -8.61
CA ARG A 168 14.71 -4.97 -8.24
C ARG A 168 13.98 -6.01 -9.08
N GLY A 169 12.68 -5.84 -9.31
CA GLY A 169 11.89 -6.71 -10.19
C GLY A 169 12.34 -6.65 -11.65
N ARG A 170 12.68 -5.46 -12.16
CA ARG A 170 13.23 -5.28 -13.52
C ARG A 170 14.64 -5.86 -13.64
N PHE A 171 15.50 -5.66 -12.65
CA PHE A 171 16.85 -6.23 -12.61
C PHE A 171 16.78 -7.76 -12.55
N ALA A 172 15.95 -8.33 -11.66
CA ALA A 172 15.73 -9.76 -11.56
C ALA A 172 15.16 -10.34 -12.87
N GLY A 173 14.11 -9.72 -13.42
CA GLY A 173 13.51 -10.16 -14.68
C GLY A 173 14.46 -10.06 -15.88
N LEU A 174 15.33 -9.05 -15.92
CA LEU A 174 16.36 -8.93 -16.96
C LEU A 174 17.44 -10.01 -16.80
N SER A 175 17.90 -10.28 -15.58
CA SER A 175 18.87 -11.36 -15.31
C SER A 175 18.28 -12.73 -15.63
N GLU A 176 17.04 -13.03 -15.21
CA GLU A 176 16.32 -14.26 -15.58
C GLU A 176 16.14 -14.38 -17.10
N GLY A 177 15.81 -13.28 -17.78
CA GLY A 177 15.68 -13.23 -19.23
C GLY A 177 17.00 -13.52 -19.96
N LYS A 178 18.10 -12.91 -19.51
CA LYS A 178 19.44 -13.15 -20.06
C LYS A 178 19.91 -14.59 -19.81
N ALA A 179 19.74 -15.11 -18.60
CA ALA A 179 20.05 -16.51 -18.29
C ALA A 179 19.26 -17.48 -19.19
N ARG A 180 17.97 -17.20 -19.41
CA ARG A 180 17.13 -17.98 -20.33
C ARG A 180 17.63 -17.89 -21.77
N ALA A 181 18.11 -16.72 -22.21
CA ALA A 181 18.68 -16.54 -23.53
C ALA A 181 19.99 -17.33 -23.72
N VAL A 182 20.91 -17.30 -22.75
CA VAL A 182 22.15 -18.10 -22.74
C VAL A 182 21.83 -19.58 -22.92
N LEU A 183 20.93 -20.12 -22.08
CA LEU A 183 20.51 -21.52 -22.15
C LEU A 183 19.84 -21.86 -23.49
N ALA A 184 19.02 -20.97 -24.03
CA ALA A 184 18.38 -21.17 -25.33
C ALA A 184 19.41 -21.26 -26.47
N VAL A 185 20.43 -20.39 -26.46
CA VAL A 185 21.51 -20.41 -27.46
C VAL A 185 22.34 -21.69 -27.34
N LEU A 186 22.76 -22.08 -26.13
CA LEU A 186 23.53 -23.31 -25.91
C LEU A 186 22.78 -24.56 -26.38
N ARG A 187 21.47 -24.64 -26.07
CA ARG A 187 20.59 -25.72 -26.56
C ARG A 187 20.47 -25.72 -28.08
N ALA A 188 20.27 -24.56 -28.69
CA ALA A 188 20.18 -24.45 -30.15
C ALA A 188 21.48 -24.89 -30.85
N ARG A 189 22.62 -24.71 -30.19
CA ARG A 189 23.93 -25.14 -30.67
C ARG A 189 24.28 -26.60 -30.34
N GLY A 190 23.43 -27.28 -29.58
CA GLY A 190 23.66 -28.67 -29.18
C GLY A 190 24.78 -28.85 -28.15
N VAL A 191 25.13 -27.80 -27.40
CA VAL A 191 26.09 -27.91 -26.30
C VAL A 191 25.41 -28.62 -25.12
N THR A 192 26.02 -29.69 -24.62
CA THR A 192 25.51 -30.40 -23.45
C THR A 192 25.68 -29.54 -22.20
N ILE A 193 24.56 -29.21 -21.55
CA ILE A 193 24.53 -28.39 -20.33
C ILE A 193 24.50 -29.35 -19.13
N THR A 194 25.47 -29.23 -18.24
CA THR A 194 25.50 -29.98 -16.98
C THR A 194 24.56 -29.34 -15.94
N ASP A 195 24.12 -30.10 -14.95
CA ASP A 195 23.24 -29.58 -13.88
C ASP A 195 23.91 -28.44 -13.08
N ASP A 196 25.23 -28.54 -12.88
CA ASP A 196 26.03 -27.49 -12.24
C ASP A 196 26.04 -26.20 -13.06
N ALA A 197 26.22 -26.30 -14.38
CA ALA A 197 26.18 -25.14 -15.27
C ALA A 197 24.79 -24.53 -15.37
N LEU A 198 23.74 -25.36 -15.41
CA LEU A 198 22.34 -24.90 -15.38
C LEU A 198 22.07 -24.09 -14.10
N THR A 199 22.51 -24.60 -12.96
CA THR A 199 22.36 -23.92 -11.66
C THR A 199 23.15 -22.62 -11.63
N ALA A 200 24.41 -22.62 -12.09
CA ALA A 200 25.24 -21.43 -12.16
C ALA A 200 24.62 -20.34 -13.04
N ILE A 201 24.09 -20.69 -14.21
CA ILE A 201 23.49 -19.74 -15.15
C ILE A 201 22.17 -19.17 -14.59
N THR A 202 21.31 -20.01 -14.01
CA THR A 202 19.98 -19.59 -13.53
C THR A 202 20.02 -18.81 -12.21
N SER A 203 21.05 -19.02 -11.38
CA SER A 203 21.24 -18.28 -10.12
C SER A 203 22.09 -17.01 -10.26
N CYS A 204 22.68 -16.77 -11.43
CA CYS A 204 23.48 -15.59 -11.67
C CYS A 204 22.62 -14.32 -11.70
N ALA A 205 22.92 -13.38 -10.81
CA ALA A 205 22.27 -12.07 -10.76
C ALA A 205 23.12 -10.96 -11.43
N ASP A 206 24.38 -11.25 -11.78
CA ASP A 206 25.30 -10.32 -12.43
C ASP A 206 24.97 -10.19 -13.93
N GLN A 207 24.56 -8.99 -14.32
CA GLN A 207 24.12 -8.72 -15.68
C GLN A 207 25.25 -8.62 -16.70
N GLU A 208 26.44 -8.17 -16.28
CA GLU A 208 27.59 -8.07 -17.17
C GLU A 208 28.12 -9.47 -17.45
N GLN A 209 28.19 -10.31 -16.42
CA GLN A 209 28.57 -11.70 -16.59
C GLN A 209 27.58 -12.49 -17.45
N LEU A 210 26.27 -12.26 -17.28
CA LEU A 210 25.25 -12.87 -18.14
C LEU A 210 25.33 -12.39 -19.60
N ASP A 211 25.70 -11.13 -19.85
CA ASP A 211 25.93 -10.62 -21.21
C ASP A 211 27.16 -11.25 -21.85
N GLU A 212 28.24 -11.39 -21.08
CA GLU A 212 29.46 -12.06 -21.53
C GLU A 212 29.21 -13.54 -21.85
N TRP A 213 28.49 -14.25 -20.98
CA TRP A 213 28.04 -15.61 -21.25
C TRP A 213 27.12 -15.70 -22.47
N ALA A 214 26.23 -14.71 -22.69
CA ALA A 214 25.38 -14.69 -23.88
C ALA A 214 26.21 -14.55 -25.16
N HIS A 215 27.27 -13.74 -25.12
CA HIS A 215 28.20 -13.58 -26.24
C HIS A 215 29.00 -14.86 -26.48
N ARG A 216 29.59 -15.44 -25.43
CA ARG A 216 30.37 -16.69 -25.50
C ARG A 216 29.53 -17.88 -25.91
N ALA A 217 28.29 -17.97 -25.45
CA ALA A 217 27.36 -19.02 -25.83
C ALA A 217 27.13 -19.10 -27.34
N ALA A 218 27.34 -18.01 -28.09
CA ALA A 218 27.23 -18.01 -29.54
C ALA A 218 28.41 -18.72 -30.25
N THR A 219 29.59 -18.82 -29.62
CA THR A 219 30.80 -19.40 -30.23
C THR A 219 31.38 -20.62 -29.49
N ALA A 220 31.15 -20.76 -28.18
CA ALA A 220 31.64 -21.85 -27.33
C ALA A 220 31.31 -23.25 -27.87
N LEU A 221 32.30 -24.14 -27.99
CA LEU A 221 32.09 -25.52 -28.44
C LEU A 221 31.74 -26.47 -27.29
N THR A 222 32.09 -26.09 -26.07
CA THR A 222 31.86 -26.85 -24.84
C THR A 222 31.27 -25.94 -23.76
N ILE A 223 30.68 -26.55 -22.72
CA ILE A 223 30.10 -25.79 -21.60
C ILE A 223 31.17 -25.08 -20.75
N ASP A 224 32.38 -25.65 -20.68
CA ASP A 224 33.49 -25.08 -19.89
C ASP A 224 33.98 -23.74 -20.47
N GLU A 225 33.97 -23.60 -21.81
CA GLU A 225 34.32 -22.37 -22.51
C GLU A 225 33.38 -21.20 -22.21
N LEU A 226 32.19 -21.45 -21.66
CA LEU A 226 31.28 -20.39 -21.22
C LEU A 226 31.86 -19.62 -20.04
N PHE A 227 32.50 -20.34 -19.10
CA PHE A 227 32.90 -19.82 -17.79
C PHE A 227 34.33 -19.29 -17.71
N VAL A 228 35.08 -19.32 -18.82
CA VAL A 228 36.46 -18.79 -18.95
C VAL A 228 36.43 -17.37 -19.46
#